data_AF-A0A1C6J6Q4-F1
#
_entry.id   AF-A0A1C6J6Q4-F1
#
_cell.length_a   1.000
_cell.length_b   1.000
_cell.length_c   1.000
_cell.angle_alpha   90.00
_cell.angle_beta   90.00
_cell.angle_gamma   90.00
#
_symmetry.space_group_name_H-M   'P 1'
#
loop_
_entity.id
_entity.type
_entity.pdbx_description
1 polymer ?
#
loop_
_entity_poly.entity_id
_entity_poly.type
_entity_poly.pdbx_seq_one_letter_code
_entity_poly.pdbx_strand_id
1 'polypeptide(L)'
;MMDYTHEILTAMVDRYERRKGTSAQNGKPQRAVTFDLAKYYPIYRDHLSEEEQAIDDAVTRLSSWQMVAAPRSAQGYYTKITLRLDHIQEIYEFLGRKPAQETRQEQLQLLLDAQRQNPDTLSSRFAGELMAALQAGRSPGYGLQGNVEKLRDVLLALEKIGQLNKETYVRNFSEAVFHDSKHFHSISGIIRSILSDLTDQPVEKKQILEYYNLLENPTYLYLKGGWILEFPDSCIRVTDLPGGIGLTSDGLSAIRSVLLEPRTVITVENLTTYHDIPSDDRAVLYLGGFPNSARASFLRMVYASKPDAVYLHYGDLDPYGLLILENLKQKTGIPFAASGMDLATLQACFQAGHYRPLTAEDRKVMQSPMLCAYREIFAFMQAHNCKAEQESLSAMKL
;
A
#
# COMPACT_ATOMS: atom_id res chain seq x y z
N MET A 1 33.70 -11.77 6.53
CA MET A 1 34.06 -13.20 6.61
C MET A 1 32.79 -13.95 6.98
N MET A 2 32.40 -14.96 6.21
CA MET A 2 31.14 -15.69 6.39
C MET A 2 31.21 -16.52 7.68
N ASP A 3 30.21 -16.42 8.56
CA ASP A 3 30.16 -17.26 9.76
C ASP A 3 29.51 -18.60 9.44
N TYR A 4 30.35 -19.54 8.98
CA TYR A 4 29.94 -20.90 8.64
C TYR A 4 29.30 -21.65 9.82
N THR A 5 29.62 -21.27 11.06
CA THR A 5 29.02 -21.86 12.27
C THR A 5 27.52 -21.57 12.31
N HIS A 6 27.16 -20.29 12.15
CA HIS A 6 25.79 -19.82 12.16
C HIS A 6 25.02 -20.30 10.92
N GLU A 7 25.66 -20.30 9.75
CA GLU A 7 25.04 -20.72 8.49
C GLU A 7 24.67 -22.21 8.48
N ILE A 8 25.60 -23.09 8.86
CA ILE A 8 25.38 -24.54 8.91
C ILE A 8 24.22 -24.86 9.85
N LEU A 9 24.23 -24.30 11.07
CA LEU A 9 23.15 -24.51 12.04
C LEU A 9 21.82 -23.98 11.53
N THR A 10 21.79 -22.79 10.93
CA THR A 10 20.56 -22.21 10.35
C THR A 10 19.95 -23.15 9.31
N ALA A 11 20.76 -23.66 8.38
CA ALA A 11 20.28 -24.54 7.33
C ALA A 11 19.81 -25.91 7.86
N MET A 12 20.46 -26.42 8.91
CA MET A 12 20.03 -27.66 9.58
C MET A 12 18.72 -27.46 10.36
N VAL A 13 18.56 -26.34 11.08
CA VAL A 13 17.32 -26.00 11.81
C VAL A 13 16.16 -25.78 10.83
N ASP A 14 16.37 -25.10 9.69
CA ASP A 14 15.33 -24.96 8.66
C ASP A 14 14.83 -26.31 8.16
N ARG A 15 15.74 -27.27 7.98
CA ARG A 15 15.40 -28.63 7.56
C ARG A 15 14.67 -29.40 8.66
N TYR A 16 15.06 -29.20 9.91
CA TYR A 16 14.35 -29.73 11.08
C TYR A 16 12.90 -29.23 11.12
N GLU A 17 12.69 -27.92 11.01
CA GLU A 17 11.37 -27.29 11.12
C GLU A 17 10.44 -27.67 9.95
N ARG A 18 10.96 -27.71 8.72
CA ARG A 18 10.22 -28.21 7.54
C ARG A 18 9.74 -29.66 7.73
N ARG A 19 10.59 -30.52 8.31
CA ARG A 19 10.26 -31.93 8.57
C ARG A 19 9.31 -32.14 9.74
N LYS A 20 9.43 -31.32 10.80
CA LYS A 20 8.51 -31.36 11.95
C LYS A 20 7.08 -31.04 11.53
N GLY A 21 6.90 -30.03 10.65
CA GLY A 21 5.60 -29.69 10.09
C GLY A 21 4.93 -30.81 9.28
N THR A 22 5.71 -31.59 8.52
CA THR A 22 5.21 -32.70 7.69
C THR A 22 5.05 -34.02 8.45
N SER A 23 5.84 -34.25 9.51
CA SER A 23 5.77 -35.47 10.32
C SER A 23 4.61 -35.42 11.32
N ALA A 24 4.29 -34.24 11.86
CA ALA A 24 3.13 -34.03 12.74
C ALA A 24 1.79 -34.34 12.06
N GLN A 25 1.68 -34.13 10.74
CA GLN A 25 0.49 -34.49 9.96
C GLN A 25 0.38 -36.00 9.65
N ASN A 26 1.49 -36.74 9.69
CA ASN A 26 1.57 -38.11 9.17
C ASN A 26 1.87 -39.19 10.23
N GLY A 27 1.98 -38.83 11.51
CA GLY A 27 2.16 -39.77 12.63
C GLY A 27 3.45 -40.61 12.59
N LYS A 28 4.46 -40.25 11.79
CA LYS A 28 5.71 -41.02 11.63
C LYS A 28 6.80 -40.53 12.60
N PRO A 29 7.66 -41.44 13.11
CA PRO A 29 8.77 -41.07 13.99
C PRO A 29 9.75 -40.12 13.29
N GLN A 30 10.25 -39.14 14.04
CA GLN A 30 11.09 -38.07 13.53
C GLN A 30 12.48 -38.61 13.14
N ARG A 31 12.75 -38.72 11.83
CA ARG A 31 14.07 -39.14 11.32
C ARG A 31 15.12 -38.06 11.59
N ALA A 32 16.34 -38.49 11.92
CA ALA A 32 17.50 -37.61 12.14
C ALA A 32 17.68 -36.59 10.99
N VAL A 33 18.00 -35.35 11.36
CA VAL A 33 18.26 -34.26 10.41
C VAL A 33 19.74 -34.27 10.06
N THR A 34 20.04 -34.62 8.81
CA THR A 34 21.41 -34.84 8.35
C THR A 34 21.75 -33.92 7.18
N PHE A 35 22.98 -33.46 7.17
CA PHE A 35 23.63 -32.64 6.14
C PHE A 35 24.76 -33.44 5.50
N ASP A 36 24.88 -33.36 4.17
CA ASP A 36 26.05 -33.84 3.44
C ASP A 36 26.87 -32.60 3.07
N LEU A 37 28.05 -32.48 3.65
CA LEU A 37 28.82 -31.24 3.65
C LEU A 37 29.26 -30.88 2.24
N ALA A 38 29.86 -31.83 1.51
CA ALA A 38 30.35 -31.65 0.15
C ALA A 38 29.24 -31.48 -0.89
N LYS A 39 27.98 -31.82 -0.56
CA LYS A 39 26.82 -31.53 -1.39
C LYS A 39 26.30 -30.11 -1.19
N TYR A 40 26.33 -29.61 0.04
CA TYR A 40 25.82 -28.28 0.37
C TYR A 40 26.86 -27.19 0.13
N TYR A 41 28.13 -27.52 0.35
CA TYR A 41 29.30 -26.70 0.12
C TYR A 41 30.23 -27.42 -0.85
N PRO A 42 30.04 -27.28 -2.17
CA PRO A 42 30.92 -27.93 -3.16
C PRO A 42 32.40 -27.57 -3.01
N ILE A 43 32.68 -26.35 -2.51
CA ILE A 43 34.03 -25.84 -2.23
C ILE A 43 34.76 -26.70 -1.17
N TYR A 44 34.04 -27.40 -0.29
CA TYR A 44 34.64 -28.31 0.70
C TYR A 44 35.34 -29.52 0.07
N ARG A 45 35.18 -29.77 -1.25
CA ARG A 45 35.96 -30.76 -1.99
C ARG A 45 37.36 -30.26 -2.39
N ASP A 46 37.59 -28.96 -2.30
CA ASP A 46 38.88 -28.34 -2.57
C ASP A 46 39.66 -28.17 -1.25
N HIS A 47 40.36 -29.24 -0.90
CA HIS A 47 41.11 -29.40 0.36
C HIS A 47 42.33 -28.47 0.52
N LEU A 48 42.51 -27.51 -0.38
CA LEU A 48 43.60 -26.53 -0.34
C LEU A 48 43.08 -25.09 -0.22
N SER A 49 41.76 -24.90 -0.18
CA SER A 49 41.16 -23.58 -0.10
C SER A 49 41.01 -23.08 1.35
N GLU A 50 41.23 -21.78 1.57
CA GLU A 50 40.99 -21.14 2.88
C GLU A 50 39.52 -21.29 3.33
N GLU A 51 38.61 -21.36 2.37
CA GLU A 51 37.18 -21.50 2.60
C GLU A 51 36.80 -22.91 3.09
N GLU A 52 37.44 -23.96 2.58
CA GLU A 52 37.31 -25.32 3.10
C GLU A 52 37.75 -25.40 4.56
N GLN A 53 38.90 -24.78 4.89
CA GLN A 53 39.42 -24.76 6.25
C GLN A 53 38.48 -24.02 7.21
N ALA A 54 37.89 -22.90 6.77
CA ALA A 54 36.90 -22.17 7.55
C ALA A 54 35.62 -23.00 7.83
N ILE A 55 35.19 -23.82 6.86
CA ILE A 55 34.07 -24.76 7.03
C ILE A 55 34.48 -25.90 7.99
N ASP A 56 35.67 -26.49 7.85
CA ASP A 56 36.14 -27.56 8.74
C ASP A 56 36.23 -27.08 10.21
N ASP A 57 36.75 -25.87 10.41
CA ASP A 57 36.83 -25.23 11.72
C ASP A 57 35.44 -24.93 12.31
N ALA A 58 34.48 -24.55 11.48
CA ALA A 58 33.10 -24.36 11.91
C ALA A 58 32.47 -25.68 12.35
N VAL A 59 32.61 -26.76 11.57
CA VAL A 59 32.07 -28.08 11.92
C VAL A 59 32.74 -28.64 13.19
N THR A 60 34.05 -28.45 13.32
CA THR A 60 34.80 -28.85 14.51
C THR A 60 34.29 -28.11 15.76
N ARG A 61 34.03 -26.80 15.67
CA ARG A 61 33.43 -26.00 16.75
C ARG A 61 32.02 -26.47 17.10
N LEU A 62 31.15 -26.67 16.10
CA LEU A 62 29.79 -27.16 16.31
C LEU A 62 29.76 -28.54 16.99
N SER A 63 30.72 -29.40 16.64
CA SER A 63 30.88 -30.73 17.23
C SER A 63 31.39 -30.64 18.67
N SER A 64 32.34 -29.75 18.97
CA SER A 64 32.84 -29.55 20.34
C SER A 64 31.80 -28.97 21.29
N TRP A 65 30.86 -28.16 20.78
CA TRP A 65 29.69 -27.68 21.51
C TRP A 65 28.54 -28.69 21.59
N GLN A 66 28.72 -29.91 21.09
CA GLN A 66 27.71 -30.98 21.09
C GLN A 66 26.41 -30.65 20.32
N MET A 67 26.39 -29.57 19.54
CA MET A 67 25.23 -29.16 18.73
C MET A 67 25.03 -30.05 17.50
N VAL A 68 26.12 -30.64 17.00
CA VAL A 68 26.09 -31.60 15.88
C VAL A 68 26.93 -32.84 16.18
N ALA A 69 26.59 -33.95 15.54
CA ALA A 69 27.43 -35.13 15.44
C ALA A 69 28.01 -35.23 14.02
N ALA A 70 29.32 -35.10 13.91
CA ALA A 70 30.05 -35.13 12.64
C ALA A 70 31.24 -36.10 12.74
N PRO A 71 31.08 -37.40 12.44
CA PRO A 71 32.22 -38.32 12.39
C PRO A 71 33.11 -37.99 11.20
N ARG A 72 34.43 -38.02 11.41
CA ARG A 72 35.42 -37.92 10.33
C ARG A 72 35.51 -39.23 9.56
N SER A 73 35.76 -39.13 8.26
CA SER A 73 36.04 -40.28 7.40
C SER A 73 37.42 -40.88 7.72
N ALA A 74 37.74 -42.04 7.15
CA ALA A 74 39.08 -42.64 7.27
C ALA A 74 40.19 -41.73 6.72
N GLN A 75 39.84 -40.75 5.88
CA GLN A 75 40.75 -39.75 5.30
C GLN A 75 40.83 -38.46 6.12
N GLY A 76 40.09 -38.35 7.24
CA GLY A 76 40.12 -37.20 8.13
C GLY A 76 39.08 -36.11 7.86
N TYR A 77 38.31 -36.20 6.78
CA TYR A 77 37.33 -35.16 6.39
C TYR A 77 35.94 -35.40 6.97
N TYR A 78 35.19 -34.32 7.22
CA TYR A 78 33.77 -34.43 7.56
C TYR A 78 32.94 -34.74 6.32
N THR A 79 32.06 -35.73 6.41
CA THR A 79 31.18 -36.10 5.29
C THR A 79 29.74 -35.76 5.63
N LYS A 80 29.25 -36.30 6.75
CA LYS A 80 27.88 -36.19 7.17
C LYS A 80 27.78 -35.55 8.55
N ILE A 81 26.99 -34.49 8.64
CA ILE A 81 26.69 -33.79 9.88
C ILE A 81 25.27 -34.13 10.30
N THR A 82 25.05 -34.47 11.57
CA THR A 82 23.73 -34.79 12.11
C THR A 82 23.38 -33.82 13.23
N LEU A 83 22.21 -33.19 13.18
CA LEU A 83 21.74 -32.26 14.20
C LEU A 83 21.44 -33.04 15.49
N ARG A 84 21.96 -32.58 16.63
CA ARG A 84 21.66 -33.18 17.94
C ARG A 84 20.37 -32.58 18.48
N LEU A 85 19.27 -33.32 18.33
CA LEU A 85 17.95 -32.85 18.75
C LEU A 85 17.83 -32.66 20.27
N ASP A 86 18.63 -33.38 21.06
CA ASP A 86 18.67 -33.24 22.52
C ASP A 86 19.19 -31.85 22.95
N HIS A 87 19.96 -31.17 22.09
CA HIS A 87 20.49 -29.82 22.31
C HIS A 87 19.77 -28.76 21.44
N ILE A 88 18.59 -29.05 20.90
CA ILE A 88 17.90 -28.14 19.97
C ILE A 88 17.58 -26.78 20.60
N GLN A 89 17.34 -26.73 21.91
CA GLN A 89 17.07 -25.49 22.63
C GLN A 89 18.32 -24.58 22.69
N GLU A 90 19.48 -25.16 23.01
CA GLU A 90 20.77 -24.45 23.01
C GLU A 90 21.11 -23.91 21.61
N ILE A 91 20.76 -24.66 20.56
CA ILE A 91 20.93 -24.24 19.16
C ILE A 91 20.01 -23.06 18.83
N TYR A 92 18.77 -23.06 19.30
CA TYR A 92 17.86 -21.92 19.14
C TYR A 92 18.38 -20.67 19.84
N GLU A 93 18.89 -20.80 21.07
CA GLU A 93 19.52 -19.71 21.82
C GLU A 93 20.77 -19.17 21.13
N PHE A 94 21.65 -20.05 20.64
CA PHE A 94 22.84 -19.68 19.88
C PHE A 94 22.52 -18.90 18.60
N LEU A 95 21.47 -19.32 17.88
CA LEU A 95 21.01 -18.64 16.66
C LEU A 95 20.16 -17.39 16.94
N GLY A 96 19.85 -17.10 18.22
CA GLY A 96 18.89 -16.05 18.58
C GLY A 96 17.51 -16.26 17.94
N ARG A 97 17.13 -17.52 17.67
CA ARG A 97 15.95 -17.89 16.86
C ARG A 97 14.90 -18.57 17.73
N LYS A 98 13.64 -18.12 17.64
CA LYS A 98 12.51 -18.82 18.25
C LYS A 98 12.07 -20.05 17.42
N PRO A 99 11.59 -21.13 18.04
CA PRO A 99 11.05 -22.28 17.31
C PRO A 99 9.87 -21.91 16.40
N ALA A 100 9.87 -22.38 15.14
CA ALA A 100 8.81 -22.04 14.19
C ALA A 100 7.38 -22.48 14.59
N GLN A 101 7.24 -23.39 15.55
CA GLN A 101 5.93 -23.77 16.09
C GLN A 101 5.40 -22.70 17.06
N GLU A 102 6.27 -22.18 17.93
CA GLU A 102 5.94 -21.10 18.85
C GLU A 102 5.65 -19.82 18.06
N THR A 103 6.50 -19.47 17.09
CA THR A 103 6.26 -18.34 16.19
C THR A 103 4.91 -18.44 15.48
N ARG A 104 4.53 -19.64 15.00
CA ARG A 104 3.21 -19.85 14.37
C ARG A 104 2.06 -19.71 15.36
N GLN A 105 2.23 -20.19 16.59
CA GLN A 105 1.22 -20.07 17.65
C GLN A 105 1.06 -18.61 18.08
N GLU A 106 2.15 -17.86 18.23
CA GLU A 106 2.12 -16.41 18.48
C GLU A 106 1.43 -15.65 17.34
N GLN A 107 1.74 -15.96 16.08
CA GLN A 107 1.06 -15.35 14.93
C GLN A 107 -0.44 -15.65 14.93
N LEU A 108 -0.82 -16.92 15.17
CA LEU A 108 -2.23 -17.31 15.25
C LEU A 108 -2.96 -16.57 16.38
N GLN A 109 -2.30 -16.42 17.52
CA GLN A 109 -2.87 -15.70 18.67
C GLN A 109 -3.11 -14.23 18.33
N LEU A 110 -2.16 -13.55 17.68
CA LEU A 110 -2.33 -12.16 17.22
C LEU A 110 -3.53 -12.01 16.27
N LEU A 111 -3.70 -12.94 15.35
CA LEU A 111 -4.83 -12.91 14.41
C LEU A 111 -6.17 -13.11 15.12
N LEU A 112 -6.24 -14.07 16.05
CA LEU A 112 -7.44 -14.31 16.87
C LEU A 112 -7.78 -13.10 17.73
N ASP A 113 -6.77 -12.46 18.34
CA ASP A 113 -6.97 -11.28 19.18
C ASP A 113 -7.46 -10.07 18.37
N ALA A 114 -6.96 -9.89 17.14
CA ALA A 114 -7.46 -8.87 16.22
C ALA A 114 -8.94 -9.09 15.84
N GLN A 115 -9.36 -10.34 15.63
CA GLN A 115 -10.76 -10.66 15.31
C GLN A 115 -11.73 -10.50 16.50
N ARG A 116 -11.25 -10.63 17.74
CA ARG A 116 -12.10 -10.54 18.95
C ARG A 116 -12.56 -9.11 19.27
N GLN A 117 -11.88 -8.10 18.73
CA GLN A 117 -12.15 -6.70 19.05
C GLN A 117 -13.45 -6.22 18.40
N ASN A 118 -13.38 -5.81 17.13
CA ASN A 118 -14.53 -5.37 16.35
C ASN A 118 -14.42 -5.99 14.93
N PRO A 119 -15.41 -6.78 14.48
CA PRO A 119 -15.38 -7.47 13.20
C PRO A 119 -15.14 -6.56 11.99
N ASP A 120 -15.64 -5.32 12.06
CA ASP A 120 -15.70 -4.40 10.92
C ASP A 120 -14.41 -3.58 10.71
N THR A 121 -13.41 -3.71 11.60
CA THR A 121 -12.15 -2.97 11.43
C THR A 121 -11.27 -3.58 10.35
N LEU A 122 -10.39 -2.76 9.76
CA LEU A 122 -9.42 -3.20 8.76
C LEU A 122 -8.51 -4.31 9.30
N SER A 123 -8.14 -4.23 10.58
CA SER A 123 -7.30 -5.23 11.25
C SER A 123 -8.01 -6.58 11.38
N SER A 124 -9.27 -6.58 11.83
CA SER A 124 -10.08 -7.79 11.95
C SER A 124 -10.36 -8.46 10.59
N ARG A 125 -10.72 -7.65 9.58
CA ARG A 125 -10.95 -8.15 8.21
C ARG A 125 -9.69 -8.80 7.63
N PHE A 126 -8.55 -8.11 7.74
CA PHE A 126 -7.25 -8.68 7.33
C PHE A 126 -6.92 -9.98 8.07
N ALA A 127 -7.12 -10.00 9.38
CA ALA A 127 -6.85 -11.18 10.19
C ALA A 127 -7.69 -12.38 9.74
N GLY A 128 -8.97 -12.16 9.43
CA GLY A 128 -9.87 -13.20 8.90
C GLY A 128 -9.42 -13.74 7.55
N GLU A 129 -9.07 -12.87 6.61
CA GLU A 129 -8.57 -13.28 5.28
C GLU A 129 -7.25 -14.06 5.38
N LEU A 130 -6.31 -13.59 6.20
CA LEU A 130 -5.03 -14.25 6.41
C LEU A 130 -5.22 -15.63 7.07
N MET A 131 -6.10 -15.74 8.08
CA MET A 131 -6.43 -17.03 8.70
C MET A 131 -7.09 -18.00 7.71
N ALA A 132 -8.05 -17.54 6.90
CA ALA A 132 -8.71 -18.37 5.90
C ALA A 132 -7.72 -18.86 4.82
N ALA A 133 -6.80 -17.99 4.39
CA ALA A 133 -5.73 -18.37 3.47
C ALA A 133 -4.82 -19.46 4.08
N LEU A 134 -4.39 -19.28 5.33
CA LEU A 134 -3.55 -20.26 6.03
C LEU A 134 -4.24 -21.61 6.21
N GLN A 135 -5.54 -21.62 6.56
CA GLN A 135 -6.35 -22.85 6.66
C GLN A 135 -6.49 -23.56 5.32
N ALA A 136 -6.59 -22.80 4.22
CA ALA A 136 -6.62 -23.34 2.86
C ALA A 136 -5.23 -23.72 2.32
N GLY A 137 -4.16 -23.66 3.13
CA GLY A 137 -2.79 -23.95 2.71
C GLY A 137 -2.19 -22.93 1.72
N ARG A 138 -2.80 -21.75 1.61
CA ARG A 138 -2.36 -20.65 0.73
C ARG A 138 -1.48 -19.67 1.50
N SER A 139 -0.48 -19.11 0.82
CA SER A 139 0.28 -17.96 1.30
C SER A 139 -0.24 -16.71 0.60
N PRO A 140 -0.78 -15.71 1.32
CA PRO A 140 -1.33 -14.51 0.69
C PRO A 140 -0.26 -13.51 0.20
N GLY A 141 1.03 -13.89 0.19
CA GLY A 141 2.06 -13.14 -0.53
C GLY A 141 2.56 -11.85 0.15
N TYR A 142 2.09 -11.49 1.34
CA TYR A 142 2.49 -10.26 2.03
C TYR A 142 3.88 -10.31 2.72
N GLY A 143 4.58 -11.43 2.66
CA GLY A 143 5.92 -11.57 3.28
C GLY A 143 5.92 -11.48 4.82
N LEU A 144 4.81 -11.88 5.47
CA LEU A 144 4.64 -11.87 6.94
C LEU A 144 4.97 -13.23 7.59
N GLN A 145 5.34 -14.24 6.80
CA GLN A 145 5.58 -15.59 7.30
C GLN A 145 6.73 -15.62 8.30
N GLY A 146 6.47 -16.16 9.50
CA GLY A 146 7.49 -16.33 10.53
C GLY A 146 8.00 -15.03 11.17
N ASN A 147 7.42 -13.87 10.84
CA ASN A 147 7.77 -12.60 11.45
C ASN A 147 6.61 -12.07 12.31
N VAL A 148 6.65 -12.40 13.60
CA VAL A 148 5.60 -12.04 14.59
C VAL A 148 5.55 -10.53 14.80
N GLU A 149 6.71 -9.89 14.96
CA GLU A 149 6.80 -8.44 15.18
C GLU A 149 6.21 -7.66 14.01
N LYS A 150 6.60 -8.00 12.78
CA LYS A 150 6.07 -7.36 11.59
C LYS A 150 4.56 -7.57 11.41
N LEU A 151 4.05 -8.75 11.77
CA LEU A 151 2.60 -9.00 11.78
C LEU A 151 1.88 -8.13 12.82
N ARG A 152 2.44 -8.02 14.03
CA ARG A 152 1.90 -7.17 15.10
C ARG A 152 1.84 -5.71 14.64
N ASP A 153 2.92 -5.21 14.05
CA ASP A 153 2.99 -3.84 13.55
C ASP A 153 1.97 -3.57 12.44
N VAL A 154 1.79 -4.55 11.53
CA VAL A 154 0.79 -4.45 10.46
C VAL A 154 -0.62 -4.41 11.02
N LEU A 155 -0.97 -5.31 11.94
CA LEU A 155 -2.29 -5.33 12.58
C LEU A 155 -2.57 -4.04 13.34
N LEU A 156 -1.57 -3.53 14.07
CA LEU A 156 -1.68 -2.26 14.79
C LEU A 156 -1.87 -1.07 13.84
N ALA A 157 -1.08 -1.00 12.76
CA ALA A 157 -1.21 0.06 11.75
C ALA A 157 -2.60 0.04 11.10
N LEU A 158 -3.09 -1.12 10.66
CA LEU A 158 -4.42 -1.24 10.04
C LEU A 158 -5.53 -0.78 10.98
N GLU A 159 -5.46 -1.17 12.25
CA GLU A 159 -6.43 -0.73 13.26
C GLU A 159 -6.42 0.80 13.41
N LYS A 160 -5.23 1.40 13.53
CA LYS A 160 -5.09 2.85 13.70
C LYS A 160 -5.44 3.64 12.45
N ILE A 161 -5.15 3.12 11.25
CA ILE A 161 -5.54 3.73 9.97
C ILE A 161 -7.06 3.78 9.84
N GLY A 162 -7.76 2.70 10.20
CA GLY A 162 -9.23 2.65 10.14
C GLY A 162 -9.93 3.65 11.06
N GLN A 163 -9.22 4.18 12.07
CA GLN A 163 -9.73 5.15 13.04
C GLN A 163 -9.46 6.61 12.63
N LEU A 164 -8.73 6.87 11.53
CA LEU A 164 -8.39 8.22 11.11
C LEU A 164 -9.61 8.96 10.52
N ASN A 165 -10.05 9.99 11.24
CA ASN A 165 -11.16 10.87 10.83
C ASN A 165 -10.71 12.25 10.31
N LYS A 166 -9.41 12.52 10.38
CA LYS A 166 -8.77 13.75 9.90
C LYS A 166 -7.45 13.43 9.22
N GLU A 167 -7.01 14.34 8.37
CA GLU A 167 -5.70 14.26 7.74
C GLU A 167 -4.60 14.09 8.78
N THR A 168 -3.82 13.04 8.61
CA THR A 168 -2.70 12.69 9.46
C THR A 168 -1.49 12.42 8.59
N TYR A 169 -0.33 12.97 8.96
CA TYR A 169 0.91 12.76 8.20
C TYR A 169 1.57 11.45 8.60
N VAL A 170 2.14 10.73 7.63
CA VAL A 170 2.80 9.42 7.83
C VAL A 170 3.83 9.47 8.95
N ARG A 171 4.64 10.53 9.05
CA ARG A 171 5.64 10.66 10.14
C ARG A 171 4.99 10.81 11.51
N ASN A 172 3.94 11.62 11.61
CA ASN A 172 3.20 11.84 12.86
C ASN A 172 2.44 10.58 13.28
N PHE A 173 1.83 9.88 12.31
CA PHE A 173 1.22 8.58 12.53
C PHE A 173 2.24 7.57 13.03
N SER A 174 3.40 7.47 12.36
CA SER A 174 4.46 6.55 12.73
C SER A 174 4.98 6.83 14.14
N GLU A 175 5.20 8.09 14.48
CA GLU A 175 5.60 8.50 15.83
C GLU A 175 4.53 8.17 16.89
N ALA A 176 3.26 8.46 16.60
CA ALA A 176 2.17 8.23 17.54
C ALA A 176 1.87 6.73 17.77
N VAL A 177 2.07 5.90 16.76
CA VAL A 177 1.74 4.46 16.80
C VAL A 177 2.94 3.61 17.21
N PHE A 178 4.15 3.95 16.74
CA PHE A 178 5.35 3.13 16.91
C PHE A 178 6.45 3.78 17.74
N HIS A 179 6.27 5.04 18.18
CA HIS A 179 7.34 5.82 18.82
C HIS A 179 8.62 5.92 17.98
N ASP A 180 8.46 5.84 16.66
CA ASP A 180 9.52 6.00 15.66
C ASP A 180 8.92 6.55 14.37
N SER A 181 9.21 7.82 14.07
CA SER A 181 8.79 8.53 12.85
C SER A 181 9.10 7.85 11.50
N LYS A 182 10.01 6.86 11.45
CA LYS A 182 10.41 6.14 10.22
C LYS A 182 9.88 4.71 10.15
N HIS A 183 9.41 4.13 11.26
CA HIS A 183 9.03 2.72 11.32
C HIS A 183 7.97 2.33 10.28
N PHE A 184 6.93 3.16 10.10
CA PHE A 184 5.86 2.92 9.14
C PHE A 184 6.38 2.76 7.70
N HIS A 185 7.46 3.45 7.32
CA HIS A 185 8.03 3.35 5.97
C HIS A 185 8.41 1.90 5.62
N SER A 186 8.94 1.14 6.59
CA SER A 186 9.37 -0.24 6.43
C SER A 186 8.23 -1.24 6.14
N ILE A 187 7.00 -0.92 6.58
CA ILE A 187 5.79 -1.73 6.39
C ILE A 187 4.79 -1.13 5.40
N SER A 188 5.03 0.11 4.94
CA SER A 188 4.11 0.87 4.09
C SER A 188 3.67 0.12 2.83
N GLY A 189 4.59 -0.56 2.13
CA GLY A 189 4.28 -1.33 0.93
C GLY A 189 3.36 -2.53 1.20
N ILE A 190 3.48 -3.15 2.37
CA ILE A 190 2.61 -4.26 2.81
C ILE A 190 1.24 -3.71 3.15
N ILE A 191 1.18 -2.63 3.94
CA ILE A 191 -0.07 -1.95 4.31
C ILE A 191 -0.85 -1.52 3.06
N ARG A 192 -0.18 -0.86 2.10
CA ARG A 192 -0.82 -0.46 0.83
C ARG A 192 -1.40 -1.64 0.06
N SER A 193 -0.70 -2.78 0.04
CA SER A 193 -1.18 -4.00 -0.62
C SER A 193 -2.43 -4.55 0.07
N ILE A 194 -2.37 -4.71 1.40
CA ILE A 194 -3.50 -5.20 2.20
C ILE A 194 -4.71 -4.29 2.05
N LEU A 195 -4.55 -2.98 2.18
CA LEU A 195 -5.64 -2.03 2.05
C LEU A 195 -6.26 -2.04 0.65
N SER A 196 -5.47 -2.29 -0.40
CA SER A 196 -5.95 -2.41 -1.77
C SER A 196 -6.76 -3.69 -2.00
N ASP A 197 -6.47 -4.75 -1.25
CA ASP A 197 -7.21 -6.01 -1.32
C ASP A 197 -8.50 -5.96 -0.49
N LEU A 198 -8.47 -5.26 0.66
CA LEU A 198 -9.63 -5.09 1.55
C LEU A 198 -10.63 -4.03 1.08
N THR A 199 -10.21 -3.06 0.27
CA THR A 199 -11.11 -1.99 -0.18
C THR A 199 -12.00 -2.48 -1.31
N ASP A 200 -13.32 -2.30 -1.15
CA ASP A 200 -14.27 -2.49 -2.25
C ASP A 200 -14.28 -1.29 -3.22
N GLN A 201 -13.63 -0.20 -2.83
CA GLN A 201 -13.51 1.00 -3.65
C GLN A 201 -12.33 0.88 -4.63
N PRO A 202 -12.50 1.22 -5.92
CA PRO A 202 -11.43 1.15 -6.91
C PRO A 202 -10.41 2.29 -6.75
N VAL A 203 -9.67 2.31 -5.65
CA VAL A 203 -8.64 3.31 -5.37
C VAL A 203 -7.29 2.78 -5.82
N GLU A 204 -6.48 3.61 -6.47
CA GLU A 204 -5.12 3.22 -6.83
C GLU A 204 -4.27 2.93 -5.58
N LYS A 205 -3.41 1.91 -5.68
CA LYS A 205 -2.48 1.55 -4.59
C LYS A 205 -1.60 2.72 -4.11
N LYS A 206 -1.29 3.67 -4.99
CA LYS A 206 -0.51 4.88 -4.65
C LYS A 206 -1.31 5.87 -3.80
N GLN A 207 -2.62 5.94 -4.00
CA GLN A 207 -3.55 6.84 -3.30
C GLN A 207 -4.28 6.18 -2.12
N ILE A 208 -4.13 4.87 -1.92
CA ILE A 208 -4.89 4.14 -0.90
C ILE A 208 -4.71 4.70 0.52
N LEU A 209 -3.51 5.17 0.89
CA LEU A 209 -3.30 5.76 2.22
C LEU A 209 -4.05 7.09 2.37
N GLU A 210 -4.06 7.92 1.32
CA GLU A 210 -4.76 9.21 1.30
C GLU A 210 -6.27 9.01 1.41
N TYR A 211 -6.80 7.94 0.78
CA TYR A 211 -8.20 7.54 0.93
C TYR A 211 -8.59 7.29 2.40
N TYR A 212 -7.66 6.73 3.19
CA TYR A 212 -7.81 6.56 4.65
C TYR A 212 -7.25 7.73 5.48
N ASN A 213 -7.15 8.94 4.90
CA ASN A 213 -6.67 10.16 5.57
C ASN A 213 -5.20 10.11 6.09
N LEU A 214 -4.36 9.22 5.55
CA LEU A 214 -2.95 9.12 5.88
C LEU A 214 -2.08 9.65 4.72
N LEU A 215 -1.47 10.83 4.89
CA LEU A 215 -0.78 11.56 3.82
C LEU A 215 0.73 11.58 4.03
N GLU A 216 1.51 11.49 2.96
CA GLU A 216 2.97 11.58 3.05
C GLU A 216 3.44 13.00 3.38
N ASN A 217 2.80 14.00 2.79
CA ASN A 217 3.14 15.42 2.96
C ASN A 217 1.88 16.27 3.17
N PRO A 218 2.01 17.47 3.76
CA PRO A 218 0.97 18.49 3.72
C PRO A 218 0.47 18.69 2.31
N THR A 219 -0.83 18.54 2.11
CA THR A 219 -1.45 18.85 0.82
C THR A 219 -2.05 20.23 0.87
N TYR A 220 -1.97 20.92 -0.26
CA TYR A 220 -2.56 22.24 -0.44
C TYR A 220 -3.77 22.10 -1.36
N LEU A 221 -4.82 22.85 -1.06
CA LEU A 221 -5.90 23.11 -1.98
C LEU A 221 -5.54 24.39 -2.75
N TYR A 222 -5.36 24.28 -4.06
CA TYR A 222 -5.09 25.44 -4.90
C TYR A 222 -6.39 25.99 -5.48
N LEU A 223 -6.55 27.31 -5.38
CA LEU A 223 -7.69 28.06 -5.84
C LEU A 223 -7.22 29.20 -6.76
N LYS A 224 -7.85 29.37 -7.91
CA LYS A 224 -7.70 30.57 -8.74
C LYS A 224 -9.04 31.04 -9.31
N GLY A 225 -9.09 32.31 -9.70
CA GLY A 225 -10.30 32.97 -10.20
C GLY A 225 -11.18 33.49 -9.08
N GLY A 226 -12.47 33.65 -9.37
CA GLY A 226 -13.44 34.44 -8.57
C GLY A 226 -13.89 33.85 -7.24
N TRP A 227 -12.95 33.46 -6.38
CA TRP A 227 -13.22 33.07 -4.99
C TRP A 227 -13.07 34.27 -4.06
N ILE A 228 -14.00 34.43 -3.14
CA ILE A 228 -13.87 35.34 -2.01
C ILE A 228 -13.96 34.49 -0.74
N LEU A 229 -12.87 34.47 0.02
CA LEU A 229 -12.74 33.68 1.24
C LEU A 229 -12.88 34.59 2.45
N GLU A 230 -13.92 34.36 3.26
CA GLU A 230 -14.18 35.14 4.46
C GLU A 230 -13.63 34.45 5.71
N PHE A 231 -12.77 35.16 6.42
CA PHE A 231 -12.19 34.77 7.71
C PHE A 231 -12.84 35.61 8.83
N PRO A 232 -12.57 35.31 10.12
CA PRO A 232 -13.13 36.09 11.22
C PRO A 232 -12.94 37.61 11.13
N ASP A 233 -11.74 38.03 10.75
CA ASP A 233 -11.31 39.44 10.80
C ASP A 233 -10.79 39.96 9.46
N SER A 234 -10.89 39.16 8.39
CA SER A 234 -10.33 39.50 7.08
C SER A 234 -11.05 38.78 5.94
N CYS A 235 -10.79 39.23 4.72
CA CYS A 235 -11.34 38.67 3.50
C CYS A 235 -10.22 38.60 2.45
N ILE A 236 -10.14 37.48 1.73
CA ILE A 236 -9.21 37.31 0.60
C ILE A 236 -10.04 37.14 -0.67
N ARG A 237 -9.90 38.07 -1.61
CA ARG A 237 -10.37 37.88 -2.98
C ARG A 237 -9.24 37.25 -3.79
N VAL A 238 -9.45 36.03 -4.26
CA VAL A 238 -8.41 35.22 -4.92
C VAL A 238 -8.03 35.76 -6.29
N THR A 239 -8.90 36.50 -6.99
CA THR A 239 -8.55 37.20 -8.24
C THR A 239 -7.47 38.24 -8.07
N ASP A 240 -7.31 38.79 -6.85
CA ASP A 240 -6.27 39.78 -6.55
C ASP A 240 -4.87 39.13 -6.46
N LEU A 241 -4.80 37.80 -6.52
CA LEU A 241 -3.58 37.00 -6.49
C LEU A 241 -3.36 36.32 -7.86
N PRO A 242 -2.53 36.89 -8.75
CA PRO A 242 -2.20 36.25 -10.03
C PRO A 242 -1.65 34.85 -9.84
N GLY A 243 -2.25 33.86 -10.51
CA GLY A 243 -1.91 32.44 -10.35
C GLY A 243 -2.64 31.72 -9.20
N GLY A 244 -3.37 32.46 -8.37
CA GLY A 244 -4.20 31.94 -7.28
C GLY A 244 -3.49 31.83 -5.93
N ILE A 245 -4.04 31.00 -5.06
CA ILE A 245 -3.57 30.74 -3.69
C ILE A 245 -3.57 29.25 -3.38
N GLY A 246 -2.62 28.79 -2.57
CA GLY A 246 -2.60 27.44 -1.99
C GLY A 246 -2.92 27.49 -0.50
N LEU A 247 -3.90 26.70 -0.05
CA LEU A 247 -4.34 26.65 1.34
C LEU A 247 -4.11 25.26 1.93
N THR A 248 -3.55 25.21 3.13
CA THR A 248 -3.50 23.96 3.91
C THR A 248 -4.89 23.62 4.45
N SER A 249 -5.06 22.39 4.92
CA SER A 249 -6.29 21.94 5.57
C SER A 249 -6.65 22.76 6.80
N ASP A 250 -5.65 23.23 7.56
CA ASP A 250 -5.84 24.17 8.67
C ASP A 250 -6.34 25.53 8.15
N GLY A 251 -5.76 26.04 7.05
CA GLY A 251 -6.21 27.25 6.39
C GLY A 251 -7.67 27.16 5.92
N LEU A 252 -8.07 26.02 5.36
CA LEU A 252 -9.45 25.76 4.95
C LEU A 252 -10.41 25.76 6.14
N SER A 253 -9.98 25.22 7.29
CA SER A 253 -10.81 25.16 8.50
C SER A 253 -11.08 26.53 9.15
N ALA A 254 -10.21 27.52 8.87
CA ALA A 254 -10.36 28.89 9.37
C ALA A 254 -11.37 29.74 8.56
N ILE A 255 -11.76 29.26 7.37
CA ILE A 255 -12.71 29.94 6.50
C ILE A 255 -14.12 29.81 7.10
N ARG A 256 -14.78 30.94 7.31
CA ARG A 256 -16.17 31.00 7.82
C ARG A 256 -17.19 30.85 6.72
N SER A 257 -16.93 31.48 5.57
CA SER A 257 -17.84 31.52 4.45
C SER A 257 -17.04 31.66 3.14
N VAL A 258 -17.64 31.22 2.04
CA VAL A 258 -17.08 31.40 0.70
C VAL A 258 -18.13 32.07 -0.17
N LEU A 259 -17.76 33.14 -0.87
CA LEU A 259 -18.58 33.76 -1.91
C LEU A 259 -17.94 33.51 -3.28
N LEU A 260 -18.80 33.38 -4.29
CA LEU A 260 -18.39 33.18 -5.68
C LEU A 260 -18.82 34.37 -6.53
N GLU A 261 -17.85 35.04 -7.14
CA GLU A 261 -18.08 36.08 -8.13
C GLU A 261 -18.70 35.49 -9.43
N PRO A 262 -18.13 34.43 -10.04
CA PRO A 262 -18.71 33.78 -11.20
C PRO A 262 -19.80 32.77 -10.82
N ARG A 263 -20.57 32.34 -11.83
CA ARG A 263 -21.57 31.26 -11.71
C ARG A 263 -21.04 29.89 -12.12
N THR A 264 -19.72 29.74 -12.26
CA THR A 264 -19.11 28.47 -12.70
C THR A 264 -17.98 28.09 -11.75
N VAL A 265 -18.09 26.90 -11.16
CA VAL A 265 -17.06 26.26 -10.34
C VAL A 265 -16.48 25.09 -11.11
N ILE A 266 -15.16 25.06 -11.24
CA ILE A 266 -14.44 23.98 -11.92
C ILE A 266 -13.51 23.30 -10.93
N THR A 267 -13.63 21.99 -10.82
CA THR A 267 -12.62 21.16 -10.16
C THR A 267 -11.74 20.50 -11.20
N VAL A 268 -10.43 20.47 -10.97
CA VAL A 268 -9.44 19.84 -11.85
C VAL A 268 -8.64 18.78 -11.10
N GLU A 269 -8.38 17.66 -11.76
CA GLU A 269 -7.56 16.59 -11.21
C GLU A 269 -6.07 16.91 -11.25
N ASN A 270 -5.56 17.37 -12.40
CA ASN A 270 -4.13 17.56 -12.67
C ASN A 270 -3.66 19.00 -12.46
N LEU A 271 -2.43 19.17 -11.93
CA LEU A 271 -1.88 20.48 -11.60
C LEU A 271 -1.51 21.29 -12.86
N THR A 272 -1.03 20.63 -13.92
CA THR A 272 -0.78 21.29 -15.21
C THR A 272 -2.08 21.88 -15.77
N THR A 273 -3.16 21.10 -15.75
CA THR A 273 -4.50 21.55 -16.15
C THR A 273 -5.02 22.69 -15.26
N TYR A 274 -4.73 22.66 -13.96
CA TYR A 274 -5.02 23.79 -13.08
C TYR A 274 -4.35 25.07 -13.59
N HIS A 275 -3.11 25.04 -14.07
CA HIS A 275 -2.44 26.23 -14.60
C HIS A 275 -3.01 26.67 -15.95
N ASP A 276 -3.33 25.74 -16.85
CA ASP A 276 -3.77 26.03 -18.23
C ASP A 276 -5.21 26.55 -18.33
N ILE A 277 -6.10 26.15 -17.42
CA ILE A 277 -7.52 26.56 -17.49
C ILE A 277 -7.65 28.08 -17.23
N PRO A 278 -8.26 28.88 -18.13
CA PRO A 278 -8.50 30.30 -17.88
C PRO A 278 -9.33 30.52 -16.61
N SER A 279 -9.11 31.61 -15.85
CA SER A 279 -9.79 31.84 -14.57
C SER A 279 -10.66 33.11 -14.51
N ASP A 280 -10.80 33.83 -15.62
CA ASP A 280 -11.40 35.18 -15.63
C ASP A 280 -12.89 35.18 -15.23
N ASP A 281 -13.66 34.19 -15.69
CA ASP A 281 -15.11 34.04 -15.41
C ASP A 281 -15.46 32.75 -14.66
N ARG A 282 -14.51 32.23 -13.87
CA ARG A 282 -14.69 30.93 -13.20
C ARG A 282 -13.88 30.79 -11.92
N ALA A 283 -14.40 29.98 -11.03
CA ALA A 283 -13.76 29.62 -9.77
C ALA A 283 -13.14 28.23 -9.95
N VAL A 284 -11.81 28.16 -10.12
CA VAL A 284 -11.08 26.91 -10.39
C VAL A 284 -10.43 26.39 -9.10
N LEU A 285 -10.59 25.10 -8.85
CA LEU A 285 -10.07 24.38 -7.69
C LEU A 285 -9.29 23.15 -8.14
N TYR A 286 -8.05 23.01 -7.68
CA TYR A 286 -7.27 21.79 -7.85
C TYR A 286 -7.60 20.76 -6.77
N LEU A 287 -8.04 19.57 -7.21
CA LEU A 287 -8.45 18.47 -6.33
C LEU A 287 -7.26 17.59 -5.93
N GLY A 288 -6.39 17.24 -6.88
CA GLY A 288 -5.22 16.39 -6.66
C GLY A 288 -5.55 14.93 -6.33
N GLY A 289 -6.56 14.35 -6.99
CA GLY A 289 -7.03 12.98 -6.74
C GLY A 289 -8.36 12.94 -5.98
N PHE A 290 -8.56 11.94 -5.11
CA PHE A 290 -9.82 11.78 -4.39
C PHE A 290 -10.04 12.89 -3.35
N PRO A 291 -11.27 13.43 -3.19
CA PRO A 291 -11.56 14.41 -2.15
C PRO A 291 -11.47 13.75 -0.77
N ASN A 292 -10.64 14.30 0.10
CA ASN A 292 -10.61 13.96 1.51
C ASN A 292 -11.65 14.79 2.30
N SER A 293 -11.73 14.59 3.61
CA SER A 293 -12.75 15.24 4.45
C SER A 293 -12.68 16.78 4.43
N ALA A 294 -11.48 17.36 4.42
CA ALA A 294 -11.28 18.82 4.39
C ALA A 294 -11.77 19.42 3.06
N ARG A 295 -11.34 18.85 1.92
CA ARG A 295 -11.78 19.28 0.59
C ARG A 295 -13.29 19.12 0.40
N ALA A 296 -13.86 18.01 0.86
CA ALA A 296 -15.29 17.77 0.76
C ALA A 296 -16.10 18.77 1.60
N SER A 297 -15.64 19.12 2.82
CA SER A 297 -16.27 20.13 3.66
C SER A 297 -16.20 21.52 3.05
N PHE A 298 -15.05 21.89 2.49
CA PHE A 298 -14.89 23.15 1.78
C PHE A 298 -15.86 23.25 0.60
N LEU A 299 -15.94 22.23 -0.25
CA LEU A 299 -16.85 22.22 -1.39
C LEU A 299 -18.33 22.29 -0.96
N ARG A 300 -18.72 21.63 0.13
CA ARG A 300 -20.07 21.75 0.69
C ARG A 300 -20.39 23.18 1.14
N MET A 301 -19.43 23.87 1.75
CA MET A 301 -19.58 25.29 2.13
C MET A 301 -19.80 26.16 0.89
N VAL A 302 -19.02 25.93 -0.17
CA VAL A 302 -19.16 26.61 -1.46
C VAL A 302 -20.56 26.37 -2.06
N TYR A 303 -21.02 25.12 -2.06
CA TYR A 303 -22.33 24.75 -2.60
C TYR A 303 -23.48 25.36 -1.81
N ALA A 304 -23.38 25.39 -0.48
CA ALA A 304 -24.38 26.02 0.38
C ALA A 304 -24.51 27.53 0.11
N SER A 305 -23.42 28.19 -0.27
CA SER A 305 -23.40 29.62 -0.59
C SER A 305 -24.05 29.94 -1.94
N LYS A 306 -23.82 29.11 -2.97
CA LYS A 306 -24.30 29.37 -4.33
C LYS A 306 -24.72 28.10 -5.07
N PRO A 307 -25.84 27.46 -4.67
CA PRO A 307 -26.27 26.18 -5.24
C PRO A 307 -26.70 26.26 -6.71
N ASP A 308 -27.00 27.47 -7.21
CA ASP A 308 -27.40 27.74 -8.60
C ASP A 308 -26.21 27.89 -9.56
N ALA A 309 -24.97 27.80 -9.07
CA ALA A 309 -23.79 27.76 -9.92
C ALA A 309 -23.70 26.46 -10.72
N VAL A 310 -22.99 26.52 -11.84
CA VAL A 310 -22.62 25.36 -12.65
C VAL A 310 -21.38 24.72 -12.03
N TYR A 311 -21.49 23.45 -11.63
CA TYR A 311 -20.40 22.68 -11.04
C TYR A 311 -19.85 21.70 -12.07
N LEU A 312 -18.60 21.90 -12.48
CA LEU A 312 -17.91 21.09 -13.47
C LEU A 312 -16.71 20.37 -12.87
N HIS A 313 -16.43 19.19 -13.37
CA HIS A 313 -15.20 18.45 -13.11
C HIS A 313 -14.46 18.17 -14.41
N TYR A 314 -13.17 18.48 -14.40
CA TYR A 314 -12.21 18.15 -15.43
C TYR A 314 -11.24 17.12 -14.84
N GLY A 315 -11.45 15.86 -15.20
CA GLY A 315 -10.52 14.75 -14.91
C GLY A 315 -9.96 14.16 -16.20
N ASP A 316 -9.11 13.15 -16.07
CA ASP A 316 -8.68 12.33 -17.20
C ASP A 316 -9.84 11.50 -17.75
N LEU A 317 -9.83 11.26 -19.07
CA LEU A 317 -10.86 10.45 -19.73
C LEU A 317 -10.44 8.97 -19.70
N ASP A 318 -10.42 8.46 -18.48
CA ASP A 318 -10.14 7.08 -18.12
C ASP A 318 -11.06 6.61 -16.98
N PRO A 319 -11.03 5.30 -16.62
CA PRO A 319 -11.89 4.79 -15.56
C PRO A 319 -11.66 5.44 -14.17
N TYR A 320 -10.43 5.88 -13.87
CA TYR A 320 -10.09 6.50 -12.59
C TYR A 320 -10.57 7.95 -12.51
N GLY A 321 -10.40 8.75 -13.57
CA GLY A 321 -10.92 10.13 -13.64
C GLY A 321 -12.44 10.17 -13.48
N LEU A 322 -13.16 9.23 -14.11
CA LEU A 322 -14.61 9.08 -13.93
C LEU A 322 -14.98 8.65 -12.50
N LEU A 323 -14.15 7.83 -11.85
CA LEU A 323 -14.36 7.42 -10.47
C LEU A 323 -14.13 8.55 -9.47
N ILE A 324 -13.17 9.44 -9.74
CA ILE A 324 -12.95 10.66 -8.95
C ILE A 324 -14.19 11.55 -9.02
N LEU A 325 -14.76 11.74 -10.21
CA LEU A 325 -16.02 12.47 -10.39
C LEU A 325 -17.17 11.87 -9.56
N GLU A 326 -17.37 10.55 -9.61
CA GLU A 326 -18.44 9.92 -8.83
C GLU A 326 -18.19 9.97 -7.32
N ASN A 327 -16.94 9.81 -6.88
CA ASN A 327 -16.57 10.00 -5.48
C ASN A 327 -16.80 11.45 -5.02
N LEU A 328 -16.51 12.43 -5.88
CA LEU A 328 -16.76 13.84 -5.63
C LEU A 328 -18.24 14.09 -5.40
N LYS A 329 -19.11 13.59 -6.28
CA LYS A 329 -20.57 13.65 -6.13
C LYS A 329 -21.03 12.99 -4.83
N GLN A 330 -20.60 11.75 -4.57
CA GLN A 330 -21.03 10.98 -3.40
C GLN A 330 -20.60 11.64 -2.08
N LYS A 331 -19.33 12.08 -1.98
CA LYS A 331 -18.79 12.66 -0.74
C LYS A 331 -19.33 14.07 -0.46
N THR A 332 -19.63 14.84 -1.49
CA THR A 332 -20.06 16.24 -1.32
C THR A 332 -21.57 16.43 -1.40
N GLY A 333 -22.29 15.55 -2.10
CA GLY A 333 -23.70 15.72 -2.45
C GLY A 333 -23.94 16.75 -3.57
N ILE A 334 -22.88 17.24 -4.21
CA ILE A 334 -22.95 18.30 -5.24
C ILE A 334 -23.12 17.65 -6.62
N PRO A 335 -24.03 18.17 -7.47
CA PRO A 335 -24.28 17.63 -8.80
C PRO A 335 -23.19 18.06 -9.82
N PHE A 336 -21.94 17.64 -9.60
CA PHE A 336 -20.85 17.91 -10.54
C PHE A 336 -21.13 17.27 -11.90
N ALA A 337 -21.03 18.04 -12.98
CA ALA A 337 -21.08 17.52 -14.35
C ALA A 337 -19.67 17.30 -14.90
N ALA A 338 -19.51 16.25 -15.70
CA ALA A 338 -18.25 15.97 -16.38
C ALA A 338 -18.04 16.98 -17.52
N SER A 339 -16.84 17.52 -17.68
CA SER A 339 -16.51 18.46 -18.75
C SER A 339 -15.32 17.96 -19.57
N GLY A 340 -15.53 17.74 -20.87
CA GLY A 340 -14.54 17.10 -21.74
C GLY A 340 -14.30 15.62 -21.41
N MET A 341 -15.23 14.99 -20.70
CA MET A 341 -15.17 13.59 -20.27
C MET A 341 -16.33 12.78 -20.87
N ASP A 342 -16.58 12.96 -22.17
CA ASP A 342 -17.65 12.30 -22.90
C ASP A 342 -17.13 11.41 -24.05
N LEU A 343 -18.02 10.58 -24.61
CA LEU A 343 -17.68 9.66 -25.69
C LEU A 343 -17.19 10.37 -26.95
N ALA A 344 -17.78 11.51 -27.30
CA ALA A 344 -17.40 12.27 -28.49
C ALA A 344 -15.95 12.78 -28.36
N THR A 345 -15.59 13.24 -27.17
CA THR A 345 -14.23 13.66 -26.82
C THR A 345 -13.25 12.50 -26.90
N LEU A 346 -13.60 11.32 -26.37
CA LEU A 346 -12.75 10.12 -26.47
C LEU A 346 -12.51 9.71 -27.93
N GLN A 347 -13.56 9.73 -28.74
CA GLN A 347 -13.50 9.40 -30.16
C GLN A 347 -12.59 10.38 -30.92
N ALA A 348 -12.68 11.68 -30.62
CA ALA A 348 -11.83 12.69 -31.23
C ALA A 348 -10.34 12.47 -30.87
N CYS A 349 -10.03 12.21 -29.59
CA CYS A 349 -8.68 11.86 -29.14
C CYS A 349 -8.14 10.61 -29.85
N PHE A 350 -8.98 9.56 -29.96
CA PHE A 350 -8.60 8.33 -30.64
C PHE A 350 -8.32 8.56 -32.13
N GLN A 351 -9.18 9.30 -32.83
CA GLN A 351 -9.01 9.63 -34.25
C GLN A 351 -7.75 10.46 -34.51
N ALA A 352 -7.41 11.38 -33.60
CA ALA A 352 -6.20 12.18 -33.67
C ALA A 352 -4.92 11.43 -33.24
N GLY A 353 -5.04 10.17 -32.76
CA GLY A 353 -3.90 9.38 -32.30
C GLY A 353 -3.38 9.74 -30.91
N HIS A 354 -4.10 10.57 -30.15
CA HIS A 354 -3.73 10.97 -28.79
C HIS A 354 -4.46 10.09 -27.75
N TYR A 355 -3.96 8.88 -27.55
CA TYR A 355 -4.48 7.94 -26.56
C TYR A 355 -3.40 7.07 -25.92
N ARG A 356 -3.77 6.37 -24.84
CA ARG A 356 -2.97 5.35 -24.14
C ARG A 356 -3.73 4.03 -24.06
N PRO A 357 -3.05 2.89 -23.99
CA PRO A 357 -3.71 1.61 -23.77
C PRO A 357 -4.28 1.48 -22.36
N LEU A 358 -5.34 0.68 -22.21
CA LEU A 358 -5.89 0.33 -20.90
C LEU A 358 -4.93 -0.60 -20.12
N THR A 359 -4.78 -0.34 -18.83
CA THR A 359 -4.05 -1.20 -17.89
C THR A 359 -4.96 -2.30 -17.30
N ALA A 360 -4.38 -3.23 -16.53
CA ALA A 360 -5.17 -4.24 -15.80
C ALA A 360 -6.02 -3.58 -14.70
N GLU A 361 -5.47 -2.57 -14.05
CA GLU A 361 -6.12 -1.76 -13.02
C GLU A 361 -7.32 -1.00 -13.59
N ASP A 362 -7.17 -0.37 -14.77
CA ASP A 362 -8.26 0.33 -15.46
C ASP A 362 -9.46 -0.61 -15.66
N ARG A 363 -9.19 -1.83 -16.16
CA ARG A 363 -10.22 -2.85 -16.40
C ARG A 363 -10.91 -3.31 -15.11
N LYS A 364 -10.20 -3.33 -13.98
CA LYS A 364 -10.77 -3.61 -12.66
C LYS A 364 -11.71 -2.47 -12.24
N VAL A 365 -11.29 -1.21 -12.42
CA VAL A 365 -12.09 -0.04 -12.05
C VAL A 365 -13.38 0.07 -12.87
N MET A 366 -13.34 -0.27 -14.15
CA MET A 366 -14.53 -0.27 -15.03
C MET A 366 -15.66 -1.18 -14.54
N GLN A 367 -15.37 -2.15 -13.66
CA GLN A 367 -16.36 -3.05 -13.07
C GLN A 367 -17.08 -2.43 -11.87
N SER A 368 -16.67 -1.24 -11.42
CA SER A 368 -17.28 -0.52 -10.31
C SER A 368 -18.76 -0.24 -10.56
N PRO A 369 -19.66 -0.58 -9.61
CA PRO A 369 -21.08 -0.23 -9.71
C PRO A 369 -21.32 1.27 -9.83
N MET A 370 -20.43 2.11 -9.27
CA MET A 370 -20.52 3.57 -9.33
C MET A 370 -20.40 4.11 -10.76
N LEU A 371 -19.76 3.36 -11.66
CA LEU A 371 -19.46 3.81 -13.02
C LEU A 371 -20.47 3.30 -14.05
N CYS A 372 -21.60 2.77 -13.59
CA CYS A 372 -22.62 2.20 -14.47
C CYS A 372 -23.19 3.20 -15.50
N ALA A 373 -23.13 4.50 -15.21
CA ALA A 373 -23.57 5.55 -16.13
C ALA A 373 -22.65 5.73 -17.36
N TYR A 374 -21.42 5.24 -17.31
CA TYR A 374 -20.39 5.45 -18.35
C TYR A 374 -20.21 4.24 -19.27
N ARG A 375 -21.19 3.32 -19.33
CA ARG A 375 -21.12 2.07 -20.11
C ARG A 375 -20.77 2.28 -21.58
N GLU A 376 -21.27 3.33 -22.22
CA GLU A 376 -20.98 3.62 -23.62
C GLU A 376 -19.52 4.02 -23.84
N ILE A 377 -18.96 4.85 -22.95
CA ILE A 377 -17.54 5.21 -22.94
C ILE A 377 -16.69 3.95 -22.74
N PHE A 378 -17.06 3.12 -21.78
CA PHE A 378 -16.35 1.87 -21.48
C PHE A 378 -16.39 0.84 -22.61
N ALA A 379 -17.51 0.73 -23.32
CA ALA A 379 -17.61 -0.12 -24.50
C ALA A 379 -16.61 0.31 -25.58
N PHE A 380 -16.49 1.63 -25.83
CA PHE A 380 -15.51 2.17 -26.76
C PHE A 380 -14.06 1.93 -26.28
N MET A 381 -13.76 2.22 -25.01
CA MET A 381 -12.44 1.99 -24.41
C MET A 381 -12.01 0.52 -24.55
N GLN A 382 -12.91 -0.44 -24.31
CA GLN A 382 -12.61 -1.87 -24.43
C GLN A 382 -12.42 -2.31 -25.88
N ALA A 383 -13.28 -1.85 -26.79
CA ALA A 383 -13.22 -2.22 -28.21
C ALA A 383 -11.92 -1.75 -28.87
N HIS A 384 -11.44 -0.55 -28.49
CA HIS A 384 -10.27 0.09 -29.09
C HIS A 384 -9.01 0.02 -28.20
N ASN A 385 -9.11 -0.59 -27.01
CA ASN A 385 -8.06 -0.63 -25.99
C ASN A 385 -7.43 0.75 -25.77
N CYS A 386 -8.25 1.77 -25.51
CA CYS A 386 -7.81 3.16 -25.43
C CYS A 386 -8.38 3.91 -24.21
N LYS A 387 -7.62 4.89 -23.73
CA LYS A 387 -8.00 5.95 -22.79
C LYS A 387 -7.28 7.25 -23.16
N ALA A 388 -7.74 8.40 -22.66
CA ALA A 388 -7.11 9.68 -22.95
C ALA A 388 -6.83 10.48 -21.67
N GLU A 389 -5.62 11.01 -21.57
CA GLU A 389 -5.21 11.94 -20.51
C GLU A 389 -5.56 13.38 -20.91
N GLN A 390 -5.74 14.29 -19.96
CA GLN A 390 -6.05 15.71 -20.22
C GLN A 390 -5.03 16.38 -21.15
N GLU A 391 -3.76 15.97 -21.05
CA GLU A 391 -2.67 16.42 -21.92
C GLU A 391 -2.95 16.10 -23.40
N SER A 392 -3.72 15.04 -23.70
CA SER A 392 -4.15 14.69 -25.06
C SER A 392 -5.07 15.77 -25.65
N LEU A 393 -5.96 16.34 -24.85
CA LEU A 393 -6.87 17.40 -25.27
C LEU A 393 -6.14 18.73 -25.47
N SER A 394 -5.13 19.00 -24.65
CA SER A 394 -4.26 20.16 -24.83
C SER A 394 -3.41 20.00 -26.10
N ALA A 395 -2.86 18.80 -26.35
CA ALA A 395 -2.06 18.51 -27.54
C ALA A 395 -2.85 18.68 -28.85
N MET A 396 -4.13 18.32 -28.87
CA MET A 396 -5.00 18.53 -30.04
C MET A 396 -5.23 20.00 -30.43
N LYS A 397 -4.86 20.95 -29.57
CA LYS A 397 -5.01 22.40 -29.81
C LYS A 397 -3.72 23.05 -30.31
N LEU A 398 -2.61 22.32 -30.36
CA LEU A 398 -1.34 22.71 -30.95
C LEU A 398 -1.31 22.31 -32.43
#